data_AF-A0A1H3U2F3-F1
#
_entry.id   AF-A0A1H3U2F3-F1
#
_cell.length_a   1.000
_cell.length_b   1.000
_cell.length_c   1.000
_cell.angle_alpha   90.00
_cell.angle_beta   90.00
_cell.angle_gamma   90.00
#
_symmetry.space_group_name_H-M   'P 1'
#
loop_
_entity.id
_entity.type
_entity.pdbx_description
1 polymer ?
#
loop_
_entity_poly.entity_id
_entity_poly.type
_entity_poly.pdbx_seq_one_letter_code
_entity_poly.pdbx_strand_id
1 'polypeptide(L)'
;MHSAEFIQFFDGGTEPRHELLGGKCASLVTMTAAGMRVPPGFAVTTALYDAFIAHSGIHAEIDGLLATLDLDDLDSVDAVSQHIRTAICSRKVPADLCEQVLAAFAELQSRFDEETPVAVRSSATAEDLPGASFAGQQDTYLWLVGAEAVLDHIRRCWASLYTSRAILYRLKNEIPDEGLSMAVAVQKMVNARAAGVAITMNPSTGDRSKITIDASYGVGEMVVSGQVTPDNIVLDKVMLSVVSQTLGDKHAELVPDFAAGTLVERPVEDDRRDRCCLSTDEVVAVAAMAKQAERHYGCPQDVEWAIDRDLPDG
;
A
#
# COMPACT_ATOMS: atom_id res chain seq x y z
N MET A 1 29.03 0.61 3.00
CA MET A 1 28.26 1.05 4.19
C MET A 1 27.24 2.16 3.88
N HIS A 2 26.90 2.42 2.60
CA HIS A 2 25.90 3.43 2.17
C HIS A 2 24.48 2.88 1.92
N SER A 3 24.24 1.58 2.16
CA SER A 3 22.99 0.91 1.75
C SER A 3 21.74 1.41 2.49
N ALA A 4 21.86 1.77 3.78
CA ALA A 4 20.72 2.17 4.62
C ALA A 4 20.14 3.56 4.32
N GLU A 5 20.82 4.36 3.50
CA GLU A 5 20.33 5.69 3.08
C GLU A 5 19.21 5.56 2.05
N PHE A 6 19.38 4.65 1.08
CA PHE A 6 18.47 4.47 -0.06
C PHE A 6 17.49 3.31 0.11
N ILE A 7 17.86 2.29 0.88
CA ILE A 7 17.04 1.10 1.11
C ILE A 7 16.95 0.84 2.61
N GLN A 8 15.74 0.54 3.09
CA GLN A 8 15.51 0.06 4.45
C GLN A 8 14.61 -1.17 4.44
N PHE A 9 15.13 -2.32 4.84
CA PHE A 9 14.33 -3.53 5.06
C PHE A 9 13.40 -3.36 6.26
N PHE A 10 12.20 -3.93 6.19
CA PHE A 10 11.22 -3.84 7.29
C PHE A 10 11.73 -4.49 8.58
N ASP A 11 12.54 -5.55 8.45
CA ASP A 11 13.14 -6.31 9.53
C ASP A 11 14.62 -5.97 9.77
N GLY A 12 15.12 -4.88 9.19
CA GLY A 12 16.53 -4.49 9.28
C GLY A 12 17.00 -3.95 10.64
N GLY A 13 16.10 -3.77 11.61
CA GLY A 13 16.41 -3.30 12.97
C GLY A 13 16.70 -1.79 13.10
N THR A 14 16.77 -1.06 11.99
CA THR A 14 16.87 0.41 11.99
C THR A 14 15.53 1.04 12.31
N GLU A 15 15.51 2.01 13.24
CA GLU A 15 14.29 2.74 13.58
C GLU A 15 13.72 3.51 12.36
N PRO A 16 12.39 3.53 12.19
CA PRO A 16 11.77 4.22 11.07
C PRO A 16 11.84 5.74 11.23
N ARG A 17 12.25 6.43 10.16
CA ARG A 17 12.17 7.89 10.06
C ARG A 17 11.09 8.27 9.05
N HIS A 18 10.02 8.93 9.49
CA HIS A 18 8.90 9.33 8.64
C HIS A 18 9.35 10.18 7.42
N GLU A 19 10.32 11.06 7.61
CA GLU A 19 10.92 11.87 6.52
C GLU A 19 11.56 11.02 5.41
N LEU A 20 12.04 9.80 5.74
CA LEU A 20 12.66 8.89 4.78
C LEU A 20 11.73 7.83 4.22
N LEU A 21 10.71 7.46 4.97
CA LEU A 21 9.87 6.31 4.68
C LEU A 21 8.44 6.69 4.30
N GLY A 22 7.99 7.91 4.57
CA GLY A 22 6.57 8.25 4.57
C GLY A 22 5.76 7.43 5.59
N GLY A 23 4.46 7.67 5.66
CA GLY A 23 3.60 7.08 6.69
C GLY A 23 3.49 5.56 6.60
N LYS A 24 3.24 5.01 5.39
CA LYS A 24 3.01 3.57 5.19
C LYS A 24 4.25 2.73 5.44
N CYS A 25 5.40 3.06 4.83
CA CYS A 25 6.62 2.28 5.07
C CYS A 25 7.08 2.41 6.53
N ALA A 26 6.98 3.60 7.15
CA ALA A 26 7.30 3.76 8.57
C ALA A 26 6.40 2.87 9.44
N SER A 27 5.11 2.78 9.13
CA SER A 27 4.17 1.87 9.79
C SER A 27 4.57 0.40 9.61
N LEU A 28 4.93 -0.03 8.40
CA LEU A 28 5.38 -1.41 8.12
C LEU A 28 6.64 -1.79 8.92
N VAL A 29 7.65 -0.91 8.98
CA VAL A 29 8.85 -1.12 9.81
C VAL A 29 8.47 -1.22 11.29
N THR A 30 7.63 -0.29 11.76
CA THR A 30 7.18 -0.24 13.17
C THR A 30 6.43 -1.51 13.57
N MET A 31 5.46 -1.94 12.76
CA MET A 31 4.69 -3.17 12.98
C MET A 31 5.59 -4.42 12.98
N THR A 32 6.57 -4.48 12.07
CA THR A 32 7.54 -5.59 12.01
C THR A 32 8.38 -5.64 13.28
N ALA A 33 8.92 -4.50 13.73
CA ALA A 33 9.68 -4.41 14.97
C ALA A 33 8.84 -4.74 16.23
N ALA A 34 7.54 -4.49 16.18
CA ALA A 34 6.58 -4.85 17.22
C ALA A 34 6.18 -6.34 17.21
N GLY A 35 6.76 -7.15 16.32
CA GLY A 35 6.48 -8.59 16.22
C GLY A 35 5.13 -8.92 15.57
N MET A 36 4.54 -7.98 14.83
CA MET A 36 3.34 -8.26 14.02
C MET A 36 3.73 -9.03 12.75
N ARG A 37 2.78 -9.79 12.21
CA ARG A 37 2.98 -10.61 11.02
C ARG A 37 2.89 -9.77 9.75
N VAL A 38 3.95 -9.01 9.48
CA VAL A 38 4.08 -8.21 8.27
C VAL A 38 4.79 -9.03 7.19
N PRO A 39 4.24 -9.12 5.96
CA PRO A 39 4.97 -9.73 4.86
C PRO A 39 6.32 -9.04 4.65
N PRO A 40 7.42 -9.80 4.47
CA PRO A 40 8.75 -9.23 4.34
C PRO A 40 8.87 -8.35 3.10
N GLY A 41 9.75 -7.37 3.18
CA GLY A 41 9.95 -6.38 2.13
C GLY A 41 10.94 -5.32 2.54
N PHE A 42 11.09 -4.33 1.67
CA PHE A 42 11.94 -3.16 1.90
C PHE A 42 11.28 -1.90 1.38
N ALA A 43 11.68 -0.77 1.96
CA ALA A 43 11.36 0.54 1.45
C ALA A 43 12.51 1.07 0.60
N VAL A 44 12.17 1.57 -0.59
CA VAL A 44 12.97 2.54 -1.33
C VAL A 44 12.70 3.90 -0.70
N THR A 45 13.72 4.52 -0.11
CA THR A 45 13.55 5.74 0.69
C THR A 45 13.31 6.98 -0.18
N THR A 46 12.83 8.05 0.44
CA THR A 46 12.74 9.38 -0.20
C THR A 46 14.09 9.88 -0.70
N ALA A 47 15.20 9.53 -0.05
CA ALA A 47 16.54 9.91 -0.49
C ALA A 47 16.87 9.38 -1.89
N LEU A 48 16.38 8.18 -2.25
CA LEU A 48 16.58 7.63 -3.60
C LEU A 48 15.75 8.42 -4.63
N TYR A 49 14.51 8.76 -4.28
CA TYR A 49 13.67 9.65 -5.10
C TYR A 49 14.31 11.02 -5.32
N ASP A 50 14.78 11.67 -4.25
CA ASP A 50 15.41 12.99 -4.32
C ASP A 50 16.68 12.95 -5.17
N ALA A 51 17.51 11.91 -4.99
CA ALA A 51 18.68 11.68 -5.83
C ALA A 51 18.30 11.50 -7.31
N PHE A 52 17.22 10.75 -7.61
CA PHE A 52 16.73 10.59 -8.98
C PHE A 52 16.23 11.92 -9.58
N ILE A 53 15.45 12.71 -8.85
CA ILE A 53 14.93 14.01 -9.30
C ILE A 53 16.09 14.98 -9.57
N ALA A 54 17.07 15.03 -8.67
CA ALA A 54 18.26 15.88 -8.82
C ALA A 54 19.10 15.50 -10.05
N HIS A 55 19.36 14.19 -10.25
CA HIS A 55 20.16 13.72 -11.39
C HIS A 55 19.45 13.83 -12.74
N SER A 56 18.12 13.66 -12.75
CA SER A 56 17.33 13.72 -13.99
C SER A 56 17.13 15.15 -14.50
N GLY A 57 17.32 16.16 -13.65
CA GLY A 57 17.09 17.57 -13.96
C GLY A 57 15.62 17.92 -14.17
N ILE A 58 14.71 17.01 -13.79
CA ILE A 58 13.26 17.15 -14.04
C ILE A 58 12.60 18.17 -13.11
N HIS A 59 13.23 18.51 -11.99
CA HIS A 59 12.70 19.47 -11.01
C HIS A 59 12.34 20.81 -11.66
N ALA A 60 13.27 21.40 -12.42
CA ALA A 60 13.03 22.69 -13.08
C ALA A 60 11.95 22.62 -14.18
N GLU A 61 11.79 21.45 -14.82
CA GLU A 61 10.75 21.20 -15.80
C GLU A 61 9.37 21.13 -15.13
N ILE A 62 9.27 20.42 -13.99
CA ILE A 62 8.06 20.33 -13.17
C ILE A 62 7.65 21.71 -12.65
N ASP A 63 8.58 22.44 -12.03
CA ASP A 63 8.29 23.76 -11.47
C ASP A 63 7.77 24.73 -12.54
N GLY A 64 8.40 24.72 -13.72
CA GLY A 64 7.99 25.56 -14.84
C GLY A 64 6.58 25.24 -15.33
N LEU A 65 6.23 23.97 -15.42
CA LEU A 65 4.89 23.53 -15.84
C LEU A 65 3.83 23.90 -14.79
N LEU A 66 4.11 23.67 -13.50
CA LEU A 66 3.18 23.94 -12.40
C LEU A 66 2.97 25.44 -12.17
N ALA A 67 4.00 26.28 -12.35
CA ALA A 67 3.91 27.74 -12.17
C ALA A 67 2.96 28.42 -13.17
N THR A 68 2.73 27.82 -14.33
CA THR A 68 1.83 28.35 -15.38
C THR A 68 0.44 27.73 -15.35
N LEU A 69 0.15 26.88 -14.37
CA LEU A 69 -1.06 26.08 -14.34
C LEU A 69 -2.29 26.91 -13.94
N ASP A 70 -3.34 26.84 -14.76
CA ASP A 70 -4.67 27.33 -14.40
C ASP A 70 -5.44 26.22 -13.69
N LEU A 71 -5.82 26.44 -12.43
CA LEU A 71 -6.52 25.45 -11.60
C LEU A 71 -7.99 25.26 -11.98
N ASP A 72 -8.57 26.21 -12.70
CA ASP A 72 -9.96 26.16 -13.14
C ASP A 72 -10.11 25.47 -14.52
N ASP A 73 -9.00 25.29 -15.24
CA ASP A 73 -8.93 24.54 -16.50
C ASP A 73 -8.47 23.10 -16.27
N LEU A 74 -9.46 22.20 -16.08
CA LEU A 74 -9.20 20.78 -15.84
C LEU A 74 -8.47 20.09 -17.00
N ASP A 75 -8.69 20.50 -18.24
CA ASP A 75 -8.01 19.91 -19.41
C ASP A 75 -6.53 20.28 -19.41
N SER A 76 -6.20 21.53 -19.05
CA SER A 76 -4.82 21.98 -18.85
C SER A 76 -4.11 21.23 -17.73
N VAL A 77 -4.80 21.04 -16.58
CA VAL A 77 -4.29 20.24 -15.45
C VAL A 77 -4.00 18.81 -15.87
N ASP A 78 -4.91 18.17 -16.59
CA ASP A 78 -4.72 16.80 -17.08
C ASP A 78 -3.55 16.70 -18.08
N ALA A 79 -3.40 17.68 -18.98
CA ALA A 79 -2.29 17.71 -19.93
C ALA A 79 -0.93 17.87 -19.22
N VAL A 80 -0.84 18.78 -18.25
CA VAL A 80 0.40 19.00 -17.47
C VAL A 80 0.73 17.80 -16.60
N SER A 81 -0.26 17.24 -15.91
CA SER A 81 -0.17 15.98 -15.15
C SER A 81 0.39 14.85 -16.00
N GLN A 82 -0.18 14.62 -17.19
CA GLN A 82 0.30 13.58 -18.11
C GLN A 82 1.74 13.84 -18.59
N HIS A 83 2.08 15.10 -18.88
CA HIS A 83 3.43 15.48 -19.29
C HIS A 83 4.44 15.12 -18.20
N ILE A 84 4.23 15.61 -16.97
CA ILE A 84 5.14 15.38 -15.84
C ILE A 84 5.30 13.88 -15.57
N ARG A 85 4.20 13.14 -15.56
CA ARG A 85 4.23 11.68 -15.34
C ARG A 85 5.02 10.94 -16.41
N THR A 86 4.84 11.31 -17.68
CA THR A 86 5.58 10.74 -18.81
C THR A 86 7.06 11.07 -18.73
N ALA A 87 7.39 12.31 -18.35
CA ALA A 87 8.78 12.74 -18.14
C ALA A 87 9.44 11.90 -17.02
N ILE A 88 8.82 11.75 -15.85
CA ILE A 88 9.34 10.93 -14.74
C ILE A 88 9.58 9.48 -15.20
N CYS A 89 8.60 8.85 -15.85
CA CYS A 89 8.71 7.46 -16.28
C CYS A 89 9.71 7.23 -17.43
N SER A 90 10.03 8.25 -18.23
CA SER A 90 10.97 8.12 -19.36
C SER A 90 12.42 8.41 -19.01
N ARG A 91 12.68 9.12 -17.90
CA ARG A 91 14.05 9.39 -17.44
C ARG A 91 14.72 8.11 -16.95
N LYS A 92 16.01 7.98 -17.28
CA LYS A 92 16.85 6.89 -16.79
C LYS A 92 17.22 7.14 -15.34
N VAL A 93 17.00 6.14 -14.49
CA VAL A 93 17.52 6.15 -13.13
C VAL A 93 19.03 5.88 -13.21
N PRO A 94 19.88 6.65 -12.49
CA PRO A 94 21.31 6.39 -12.40
C PRO A 94 21.62 4.93 -12.05
N ALA A 95 22.67 4.36 -12.66
CA ALA A 95 22.98 2.93 -12.56
C ALA A 95 23.26 2.49 -11.13
N ASP A 96 23.94 3.34 -10.35
CA ASP A 96 24.23 3.13 -8.95
C ASP A 96 22.95 3.08 -8.08
N LEU A 97 21.97 3.94 -8.34
CA LEU A 97 20.68 3.89 -7.64
C LEU A 97 19.87 2.64 -8.01
N CYS A 98 19.87 2.26 -9.29
CA CYS A 98 19.27 1.00 -9.75
C CYS A 98 19.90 -0.21 -9.07
N GLU A 99 21.23 -0.26 -8.99
CA GLU A 99 21.96 -1.36 -8.36
C GLU A 99 21.57 -1.55 -6.88
N GLN A 100 21.31 -0.48 -6.13
CA GLN A 100 20.83 -0.58 -4.75
C GLN A 100 19.46 -1.28 -4.67
N VAL A 101 18.51 -0.91 -5.53
CA VAL A 101 17.18 -1.53 -5.56
C VAL A 101 17.27 -2.99 -6.03
N LEU A 102 18.08 -3.27 -7.06
CA LEU A 102 18.29 -4.62 -7.57
C LEU A 102 18.92 -5.54 -6.53
N ALA A 103 19.91 -5.05 -5.77
CA ALA A 103 20.53 -5.80 -4.68
C ALA A 103 19.52 -6.12 -3.57
N ALA A 104 18.70 -5.13 -3.17
CA ALA A 104 17.65 -5.32 -2.18
C ALA A 104 16.56 -6.31 -2.64
N PHE A 105 16.15 -6.21 -3.90
CA PHE A 105 15.20 -7.14 -4.49
C PHE A 105 15.76 -8.56 -4.55
N ALA A 106 17.02 -8.74 -4.98
CA ALA A 106 17.67 -10.04 -4.99
C ALA A 106 17.82 -10.62 -3.58
N GLU A 107 18.14 -9.80 -2.58
CA GLU A 107 18.18 -10.22 -1.18
C GLU A 107 16.80 -10.65 -0.68
N LEU A 108 15.74 -9.90 -0.98
CA LEU A 108 14.36 -10.31 -0.65
C LEU A 108 13.99 -11.64 -1.31
N GLN A 109 14.27 -11.80 -2.61
CA GLN A 109 13.97 -13.02 -3.36
C GLN A 109 14.75 -14.23 -2.84
N SER A 110 15.98 -14.03 -2.35
CA SER A 110 16.80 -15.12 -1.78
C SER A 110 16.22 -15.75 -0.51
N ARG A 111 15.18 -15.15 0.08
CA ARG A 111 14.46 -15.67 1.25
C ARG A 111 13.40 -16.72 0.88
N PHE A 112 13.18 -16.94 -0.42
CA PHE A 112 12.16 -17.84 -0.93
C PHE A 112 12.77 -18.85 -1.93
N ASP A 113 12.17 -20.04 -2.00
CA ASP A 113 12.64 -21.11 -2.88
C ASP A 113 12.34 -20.83 -4.37
N GLU A 114 11.28 -20.07 -4.63
CA GLU A 114 10.81 -19.71 -5.96
C GLU A 114 10.70 -18.19 -6.11
N GLU A 115 10.72 -17.71 -7.35
CA GLU A 115 10.51 -16.29 -7.64
C GLU A 115 9.13 -15.87 -7.12
N THR A 116 9.15 -14.98 -6.14
CA THR A 116 7.97 -14.59 -5.38
C THR A 116 7.47 -13.23 -5.85
N PRO A 117 6.18 -13.11 -6.21
CA PRO A 117 5.61 -11.83 -6.63
C PRO A 117 5.62 -10.80 -5.50
N VAL A 118 5.73 -9.53 -5.86
CA VAL A 118 5.74 -8.39 -4.91
C VAL A 118 4.66 -7.36 -5.24
N ALA A 119 4.21 -6.66 -4.21
CA ALA A 119 3.50 -5.39 -4.33
C ALA A 119 4.49 -4.24 -4.32
N VAL A 120 4.24 -3.22 -5.14
CA VAL A 120 4.94 -1.94 -5.14
C VAL A 120 3.92 -0.87 -4.74
N ARG A 121 4.09 -0.29 -3.55
CA ARG A 121 3.13 0.63 -2.93
C ARG A 121 3.80 1.96 -2.62
N SER A 122 3.14 3.04 -3.02
CA SER A 122 3.53 4.41 -2.70
C SER A 122 3.40 4.73 -1.20
N SER A 123 4.35 5.50 -0.67
CA SER A 123 4.39 5.97 0.72
C SER A 123 4.95 7.39 0.76
N ALA A 124 4.09 8.39 0.50
CA ALA A 124 4.53 9.79 0.46
C ALA A 124 4.67 10.38 1.88
N THR A 125 5.57 11.35 2.02
CA THR A 125 5.78 12.07 3.29
C THR A 125 4.62 13.00 3.64
N ALA A 126 3.93 13.51 2.61
CA ALA A 126 2.80 14.42 2.78
C ALA A 126 1.49 13.74 3.22
N GLU A 127 1.41 12.40 3.26
CA GLU A 127 0.20 11.66 3.71
C GLU A 127 -0.14 11.93 5.19
N ASP A 128 0.86 12.30 6.00
CA ASP A 128 0.73 12.50 7.45
C ASP A 128 0.57 13.98 7.85
N LEU A 129 0.49 14.91 6.89
CA LEU A 129 0.28 16.33 7.22
C LEU A 129 -1.08 16.54 7.90
N PRO A 130 -1.17 17.31 9.01
CA PRO A 130 -2.43 17.54 9.70
C PRO A 130 -3.51 18.11 8.77
N GLY A 131 -4.60 17.37 8.58
CA GLY A 131 -5.71 17.76 7.69
C GLY A 131 -5.56 17.28 6.24
N ALA A 132 -4.44 16.62 5.90
CA ALA A 132 -4.22 16.06 4.58
C ALA A 132 -4.67 14.61 4.48
N SER A 133 -5.84 14.36 3.88
CA SER A 133 -6.26 13.00 3.53
C SER A 133 -5.86 12.71 2.09
N PHE A 134 -4.63 12.24 1.89
CA PHE A 134 -4.19 11.63 0.64
C PHE A 134 -4.64 10.16 0.52
N ALA A 135 -5.45 9.67 1.48
CA ALA A 135 -5.96 8.31 1.51
C ALA A 135 -6.69 7.96 0.19
N GLY A 136 -6.32 6.82 -0.39
CA GLY A 136 -6.90 6.34 -1.66
C GLY A 136 -6.46 7.13 -2.90
N GLN A 137 -5.40 7.95 -2.82
CA GLN A 137 -4.93 8.74 -3.96
C GLN A 137 -3.72 8.23 -4.73
N GLN A 138 -3.00 7.25 -4.19
CA GLN A 138 -1.70 6.88 -4.71
C GLN A 138 -1.67 5.45 -5.25
N ASP A 139 -0.85 5.25 -6.29
CA ASP A 139 -0.84 4.01 -7.04
C ASP A 139 -0.28 2.86 -6.18
N THR A 140 -0.99 1.73 -6.23
CA THR A 140 -0.54 0.43 -5.74
C THR A 140 -0.53 -0.54 -6.90
N TYR A 141 0.57 -1.25 -7.06
CA TYR A 141 0.76 -2.25 -8.11
C TYR A 141 0.98 -3.60 -7.46
N LEU A 142 0.13 -4.57 -7.80
CA LEU A 142 0.10 -5.87 -7.16
C LEU A 142 0.65 -6.95 -8.08
N TRP A 143 1.19 -8.01 -7.49
CA TRP A 143 1.60 -9.23 -8.19
C TRP A 143 2.65 -9.02 -9.30
N LEU A 144 3.64 -8.17 -9.02
CA LEU A 144 4.74 -7.93 -9.93
C LEU A 144 5.80 -9.01 -9.80
N VAL A 145 6.24 -9.54 -10.95
CA VAL A 145 7.28 -10.56 -11.06
C VAL A 145 8.47 -9.98 -11.82
N GLY A 146 9.69 -10.27 -11.37
CA GLY A 146 10.92 -9.80 -12.00
C GLY A 146 11.33 -8.37 -11.63
N ALA A 147 12.63 -8.15 -11.61
CA ALA A 147 13.23 -6.89 -11.17
C ALA A 147 12.93 -5.70 -12.11
N GLU A 148 12.78 -5.94 -13.41
CA GLU A 148 12.43 -4.89 -14.38
C GLU A 148 11.04 -4.31 -14.11
N ALA A 149 10.07 -5.17 -13.81
CA ALA A 149 8.73 -4.74 -13.44
C ALA A 149 8.76 -3.91 -12.15
N VAL A 150 9.53 -4.33 -11.14
CA VAL A 150 9.68 -3.58 -9.88
C VAL A 150 10.27 -2.18 -10.13
N LEU A 151 11.36 -2.08 -10.90
CA LEU A 151 11.98 -0.79 -11.23
C LEU A 151 11.03 0.13 -12.00
N ASP A 152 10.26 -0.41 -12.95
CA ASP A 152 9.27 0.38 -13.69
C ASP A 152 8.18 0.93 -12.77
N HIS A 153 7.63 0.08 -11.91
CA HIS A 153 6.53 0.46 -11.03
C HIS A 153 6.97 1.37 -9.88
N ILE A 154 8.22 1.31 -9.42
CA ILE A 154 8.77 2.33 -8.50
C ILE A 154 8.71 3.72 -9.14
N ARG A 155 9.10 3.86 -10.41
CA ARG A 155 9.02 5.14 -11.13
C ARG A 155 7.57 5.57 -11.37
N ARG A 156 6.66 4.62 -11.62
CA ARG A 156 5.23 4.93 -11.74
C ARG A 156 4.63 5.40 -10.43
N CYS A 157 5.03 4.81 -9.31
CA CYS A 157 4.71 5.34 -7.99
C CYS A 157 5.23 6.79 -7.93
N TRP A 158 6.52 7.07 -8.14
CA TRP A 158 7.03 8.46 -8.11
C TRP A 158 6.23 9.42 -8.99
N ALA A 159 5.83 8.99 -10.19
CA ALA A 159 4.96 9.76 -11.07
C ALA A 159 3.55 9.99 -10.47
N SER A 160 3.04 9.10 -9.62
CA SER A 160 1.71 9.25 -9.00
C SER A 160 1.59 10.46 -8.07
N LEU A 161 2.72 11.03 -7.61
CA LEU A 161 2.73 12.33 -6.95
C LEU A 161 2.15 13.44 -7.84
N TYR A 162 2.20 13.29 -9.16
CA TYR A 162 1.78 14.30 -10.14
C TYR A 162 0.54 13.88 -10.92
N THR A 163 -0.34 13.08 -10.31
CA THR A 163 -1.70 12.93 -10.86
C THR A 163 -2.46 14.25 -10.76
N SER A 164 -3.43 14.45 -11.63
CA SER A 164 -4.24 15.68 -11.68
C SER A 164 -4.91 15.96 -10.34
N ARG A 165 -5.42 14.89 -9.70
CA ARG A 165 -6.01 14.98 -8.36
C ARG A 165 -4.97 15.39 -7.30
N ALA A 166 -3.78 14.80 -7.31
CA ALA A 166 -2.72 15.14 -6.35
C ALA A 166 -2.22 16.58 -6.53
N ILE A 167 -2.03 17.04 -7.77
CA ILE A 167 -1.64 18.42 -8.10
C ILE A 167 -2.71 19.41 -7.63
N LEU A 168 -3.97 19.21 -8.03
CA LEU A 168 -5.08 20.08 -7.62
C LEU A 168 -5.23 20.14 -6.10
N TYR A 169 -5.06 18.99 -5.44
CA TYR A 169 -5.14 18.92 -3.99
C TYR A 169 -4.04 19.76 -3.33
N ARG A 170 -2.77 19.61 -3.75
CA ARG A 170 -1.66 20.37 -3.18
C ARG A 170 -1.83 21.87 -3.40
N LEU A 171 -2.10 22.28 -4.64
CA LEU A 171 -2.22 23.69 -4.99
C LEU A 171 -3.42 24.37 -4.30
N LYS A 172 -4.57 23.68 -4.17
CA LYS A 172 -5.74 24.20 -3.43
C LYS A 172 -5.52 24.34 -1.93
N ASN A 173 -4.66 23.51 -1.35
CA ASN A 173 -4.34 23.54 0.08
C ASN A 173 -3.05 24.32 0.37
N GLU A 174 -2.50 25.02 -0.62
CA GLU A 174 -1.25 25.79 -0.51
C GLU A 174 -0.08 24.96 0.05
N ILE A 175 -0.08 23.66 -0.25
CA ILE A 175 1.00 22.74 0.17
C ILE A 175 2.18 22.99 -0.79
N PRO A 176 3.35 23.40 -0.28
CA PRO A 176 4.51 23.62 -1.13
C PRO A 176 4.95 22.31 -1.78
N ASP A 177 5.36 22.38 -3.04
CA ASP A 177 6.00 21.25 -3.72
C ASP A 177 7.45 21.05 -3.23
N GLU A 178 8.05 22.06 -2.59
CA GLU A 178 9.37 21.95 -1.95
C GLU A 178 9.32 20.94 -0.79
N GLY A 179 10.17 19.90 -0.86
CA GLY A 179 10.19 18.80 0.11
C GLY A 179 9.13 17.72 -0.14
N LEU A 180 8.42 17.78 -1.27
CA LEU A 180 7.55 16.69 -1.71
C LEU A 180 8.42 15.50 -2.16
N SER A 181 8.51 14.50 -1.31
CA SER A 181 9.25 13.28 -1.60
C SER A 181 8.39 12.05 -1.35
N MET A 182 8.75 10.95 -2.00
CA MET A 182 8.01 9.70 -1.83
C MET A 182 8.91 8.48 -1.71
N ALA A 183 8.70 7.74 -0.63
CA ALA A 183 9.20 6.40 -0.48
C ALA A 183 8.27 5.40 -1.17
N VAL A 184 8.80 4.22 -1.47
CA VAL A 184 8.03 3.15 -2.11
C VAL A 184 8.31 1.83 -1.39
N ALA A 185 7.26 1.17 -0.91
CA ALA A 185 7.34 -0.18 -0.36
C ALA A 185 7.41 -1.20 -1.50
N VAL A 186 8.38 -2.11 -1.43
CA VAL A 186 8.43 -3.34 -2.23
C VAL A 186 8.24 -4.51 -1.26
N GLN A 187 7.08 -5.15 -1.31
CA GLN A 187 6.64 -6.11 -0.29
C GLN A 187 6.22 -7.43 -0.92
N LYS A 188 6.59 -8.56 -0.31
CA LYS A 188 6.13 -9.89 -0.73
C LYS A 188 4.60 -9.94 -0.83
N MET A 189 4.06 -10.40 -1.96
CA MET A 189 2.63 -10.69 -2.07
C MET A 189 2.23 -11.85 -1.16
N VAL A 190 1.02 -11.75 -0.62
CA VAL A 190 0.33 -12.84 0.06
C VAL A 190 -0.57 -13.53 -0.95
N ASN A 191 -0.49 -14.86 -1.05
CA ASN A 191 -1.41 -15.67 -1.86
C ASN A 191 -2.75 -15.80 -1.13
N ALA A 192 -3.51 -14.71 -1.09
CA ALA A 192 -4.65 -14.58 -0.19
C ALA A 192 -5.80 -15.53 -0.57
N ARG A 193 -6.28 -16.31 0.42
CA ARG A 193 -7.56 -17.03 0.35
C ARG A 193 -8.72 -16.07 0.61
N ALA A 194 -8.55 -15.21 1.59
CA ALA A 194 -9.45 -14.14 1.96
C ALA A 194 -8.64 -12.95 2.47
N ALA A 195 -9.13 -11.74 2.25
CA ALA A 195 -8.48 -10.52 2.69
C ALA A 195 -9.54 -9.44 2.94
N GLY A 196 -9.12 -8.36 3.59
CA GLY A 196 -10.01 -7.26 3.86
C GLY A 196 -9.44 -6.25 4.82
N VAL A 197 -10.34 -5.57 5.53
CA VAL A 197 -10.03 -4.45 6.41
C VAL A 197 -10.60 -4.72 7.79
N ALA A 198 -9.84 -4.40 8.84
CA ALA A 198 -10.27 -4.48 10.22
C ALA A 198 -10.10 -3.11 10.89
N ILE A 199 -11.23 -2.54 11.33
CA ILE A 199 -11.26 -1.26 12.02
C ILE A 199 -11.49 -1.53 13.51
N THR A 200 -10.63 -1.01 14.38
CA THR A 200 -10.76 -1.20 15.83
C THR A 200 -11.78 -0.26 16.47
N MET A 201 -12.84 0.06 15.74
CA MET A 201 -14.05 0.73 16.24
C MET A 201 -15.18 0.48 15.24
N ASN A 202 -16.42 0.67 15.65
CA ASN A 202 -17.52 0.68 14.71
C ASN A 202 -17.52 2.02 13.92
N PRO A 203 -17.27 2.02 12.60
CA PRO A 203 -17.13 3.26 11.83
C PRO A 203 -18.46 4.01 11.68
N SER A 204 -19.61 3.32 11.74
CA SER A 204 -20.93 3.93 11.57
C SER A 204 -21.44 4.64 12.83
N THR A 205 -21.03 4.18 14.02
CA THR A 205 -21.53 4.70 15.31
C THR A 205 -20.46 5.39 16.15
N GLY A 206 -19.18 5.18 15.83
CA GLY A 206 -18.07 5.64 16.66
C GLY A 206 -17.78 4.77 17.88
N ASP A 207 -18.46 3.63 18.05
CA ASP A 207 -18.31 2.77 19.23
C ASP A 207 -16.92 2.09 19.25
N ARG A 208 -16.06 2.56 20.17
CA ARG A 208 -14.71 2.05 20.40
C ARG A 208 -14.66 0.72 21.16
N SER A 209 -15.80 0.22 21.64
CA SER A 209 -15.90 -1.11 22.26
C SER A 209 -15.99 -2.25 21.24
N LYS A 210 -16.04 -1.93 19.94
CA LYS A 210 -16.19 -2.89 18.85
C LYS A 210 -14.96 -2.97 17.96
N ILE A 211 -14.85 -4.08 17.24
CA ILE A 211 -14.00 -4.25 16.06
C ILE A 211 -14.93 -4.60 14.90
N THR A 212 -14.79 -3.92 13.78
CA THR A 212 -15.52 -4.21 12.55
C THR A 212 -14.55 -4.80 11.53
N ILE A 213 -14.89 -5.94 10.95
CA ILE A 213 -14.11 -6.63 9.93
C ILE A 213 -14.94 -6.68 8.66
N ASP A 214 -14.40 -6.14 7.58
CA ASP A 214 -14.89 -6.32 6.22
C ASP A 214 -13.98 -7.33 5.52
N ALA A 215 -14.56 -8.41 4.97
CA ALA A 215 -13.82 -9.52 4.39
C ALA A 215 -14.40 -10.00 3.06
N SER A 216 -13.54 -10.30 2.08
CA SER A 216 -13.93 -10.98 0.84
C SER A 216 -12.89 -12.03 0.45
N TYR A 217 -13.22 -12.83 -0.57
CA TYR A 217 -12.31 -13.84 -1.12
C TYR A 217 -11.19 -13.22 -1.97
N GLY A 218 -10.04 -13.89 -2.01
CA GLY A 218 -8.90 -13.47 -2.82
C GLY A 218 -8.12 -12.30 -2.23
N VAL A 219 -7.39 -11.59 -3.09
CA VAL A 219 -6.57 -10.41 -2.74
C VAL A 219 -7.46 -9.21 -2.40
N GLY A 220 -7.06 -8.46 -1.36
CA GLY A 220 -7.91 -7.44 -0.71
C GLY A 220 -8.23 -6.18 -1.52
N GLU A 221 -7.63 -5.98 -2.70
CA GLU A 221 -7.80 -4.78 -3.53
C GLU A 221 -9.27 -4.49 -3.85
N MET A 222 -10.06 -5.53 -4.14
CA MET A 222 -11.48 -5.34 -4.47
C MET A 222 -12.31 -4.86 -3.27
N VAL A 223 -11.88 -5.16 -2.05
CA VAL A 223 -12.52 -4.65 -0.81
C VAL A 223 -12.14 -3.19 -0.61
N VAL A 224 -10.85 -2.86 -0.69
CA VAL A 224 -10.34 -1.49 -0.46
C VAL A 224 -10.86 -0.51 -1.51
N SER A 225 -10.97 -0.95 -2.77
CA SER A 225 -11.51 -0.13 -3.87
C SER A 225 -13.05 -0.10 -3.92
N GLY A 226 -13.75 -0.86 -3.08
CA GLY A 226 -15.22 -0.91 -3.04
C GLY A 226 -15.87 -1.58 -4.27
N GLN A 227 -15.13 -2.40 -5.01
CA GLN A 227 -15.63 -3.11 -6.19
C GLN A 227 -16.52 -4.31 -5.82
N VAL A 228 -16.32 -4.88 -4.63
CA VAL A 228 -17.16 -5.96 -4.10
C VAL A 228 -17.80 -5.55 -2.77
N THR A 229 -19.01 -6.06 -2.51
CA THR A 229 -19.62 -5.97 -1.18
C THR A 229 -19.08 -7.11 -0.32
N PRO A 230 -18.25 -6.83 0.70
CA PRO A 230 -17.65 -7.84 1.57
C PRO A 230 -18.64 -8.36 2.62
N ASP A 231 -18.30 -9.46 3.28
CA ASP A 231 -18.90 -9.82 4.55
C ASP A 231 -18.54 -8.76 5.61
N ASN A 232 -19.52 -8.28 6.37
CA ASN A 232 -19.33 -7.37 7.48
C ASN A 232 -19.55 -8.09 8.81
N ILE A 233 -18.53 -8.10 9.66
CA ILE A 233 -18.54 -8.84 10.93
C ILE A 233 -18.18 -7.87 12.04
N VAL A 234 -19.05 -7.74 13.04
CA VAL A 234 -18.82 -6.87 14.20
C VAL A 234 -18.58 -7.73 15.42
N LEU A 235 -17.47 -7.47 16.10
CA LEU A 235 -17.06 -8.17 17.31
C LEU A 235 -17.08 -7.25 18.52
N ASP A 236 -17.38 -7.84 19.67
CA ASP A 236 -17.08 -7.22 20.95
C ASP A 236 -15.56 -7.25 21.21
N LYS A 237 -14.94 -6.10 21.44
CA LYS A 237 -13.47 -6.00 21.57
C LYS A 237 -12.93 -6.67 22.82
N VAL A 238 -13.74 -6.82 23.88
CA VAL A 238 -13.32 -7.45 25.14
C VAL A 238 -13.41 -8.96 25.02
N MET A 239 -14.59 -9.47 24.64
CA MET A 239 -14.86 -10.91 24.58
C MET A 239 -14.39 -11.56 23.29
N LEU A 240 -14.09 -10.77 22.24
CA LEU A 240 -13.84 -11.23 20.86
C LEU A 240 -14.96 -12.13 20.32
N SER A 241 -16.19 -11.94 20.81
CA SER A 241 -17.37 -12.64 20.35
C SER A 241 -18.04 -11.85 19.23
N VAL A 242 -18.51 -12.55 18.19
CA VAL A 242 -19.32 -11.95 17.13
C VAL A 242 -20.63 -11.41 17.71
N VAL A 243 -20.88 -10.12 17.49
CA VAL A 243 -22.10 -9.40 17.88
C VAL A 243 -23.10 -9.44 16.73
N SER A 244 -22.62 -9.21 15.51
CA SER A 244 -23.44 -9.28 14.29
C SER A 244 -22.58 -9.68 13.10
N GLN A 245 -23.22 -10.32 12.13
CA GLN A 245 -22.61 -10.73 10.88
C GLN A 245 -23.60 -10.52 9.74
N THR A 246 -23.15 -9.87 8.68
CA THR A 246 -23.92 -9.63 7.46
C THR A 246 -23.10 -10.14 6.29
N LEU A 247 -23.67 -11.07 5.52
CA LEU A 247 -22.98 -11.63 4.36
C LEU A 247 -23.05 -10.64 3.19
N GLY A 248 -21.90 -10.41 2.57
CA GLY A 248 -21.79 -9.64 1.34
C GLY A 248 -22.05 -10.51 0.11
N ASP A 249 -22.35 -9.86 -1.00
CA ASP A 249 -22.59 -10.52 -2.29
C ASP A 249 -21.34 -11.24 -2.84
N LYS A 250 -20.14 -10.68 -2.59
CA LYS A 250 -18.83 -11.24 -2.96
C LYS A 250 -18.80 -11.84 -4.39
N HIS A 251 -19.40 -11.16 -5.37
CA HIS A 251 -19.61 -11.73 -6.72
C HIS A 251 -18.32 -12.06 -7.47
N ALA A 252 -17.19 -11.43 -7.10
CA ALA A 252 -15.90 -11.63 -7.74
C ALA A 252 -14.77 -11.71 -6.71
N GLU A 253 -13.68 -12.36 -7.09
CA GLU A 253 -12.43 -12.44 -6.34
C GLU A 253 -11.25 -12.14 -7.26
N LEU A 254 -10.22 -11.49 -6.71
CA LEU A 254 -8.97 -11.23 -7.39
C LEU A 254 -7.96 -12.30 -7.00
N VAL A 255 -7.56 -13.13 -7.97
CA VAL A 255 -6.71 -14.31 -7.73
C VAL A 255 -5.53 -14.35 -8.67
N PRO A 256 -4.42 -15.01 -8.28
CA PRO A 256 -3.26 -15.10 -9.13
C PRO A 256 -3.47 -16.03 -10.34
N ASP A 257 -3.04 -15.54 -11.49
CA ASP A 257 -2.74 -16.34 -12.66
C ASP A 257 -1.22 -16.52 -12.74
N PHE A 258 -0.74 -17.64 -12.21
CA PHE A 258 0.69 -17.96 -12.17
C PHE A 258 1.31 -18.12 -13.57
N ALA A 259 0.53 -18.50 -14.58
CA ALA A 259 1.03 -18.64 -15.94
C ALA A 259 1.21 -17.27 -16.61
N ALA A 260 0.29 -16.36 -16.35
CA ALA A 260 0.34 -14.99 -16.87
C ALA A 260 1.19 -14.03 -16.00
N GLY A 261 1.54 -14.44 -14.77
CA GLY A 261 2.32 -13.63 -13.83
C GLY A 261 1.58 -12.37 -13.37
N THR A 262 0.25 -12.43 -13.26
CA THR A 262 -0.61 -11.29 -12.91
C THR A 262 -1.78 -11.73 -12.04
N LEU A 263 -2.53 -10.75 -11.51
CA LEU A 263 -3.84 -11.00 -10.92
C LEU A 263 -4.93 -10.96 -12.00
N VAL A 264 -5.92 -11.84 -11.85
CA VAL A 264 -7.10 -11.88 -12.70
C VAL A 264 -8.35 -11.88 -11.82
N GLU A 265 -9.34 -11.10 -12.24
CA GLU A 265 -10.66 -11.14 -11.64
C GLU A 265 -11.38 -12.41 -12.11
N ARG A 266 -12.00 -13.13 -11.17
CA ARG A 266 -12.83 -14.29 -11.46
C ARG A 266 -14.15 -14.19 -10.71
N PRO A 267 -15.26 -14.64 -11.31
CA PRO A 267 -16.52 -14.75 -10.57
C PRO A 267 -16.36 -15.77 -9.44
N VAL A 268 -16.94 -15.46 -8.29
CA VAL A 268 -17.02 -16.41 -7.17
C VAL A 268 -18.20 -17.35 -7.42
N GLU A 269 -17.97 -18.64 -7.26
CA GLU A 269 -19.02 -19.67 -7.37
C GLU A 269 -20.18 -19.39 -6.41
N ASP A 270 -21.42 -19.64 -6.87
CA ASP A 270 -22.63 -19.27 -6.13
C ASP A 270 -22.70 -19.90 -4.73
N ASP A 271 -22.21 -21.13 -4.56
CA ASP A 271 -22.19 -21.82 -3.26
C ASP A 271 -21.24 -21.17 -2.25
N ARG A 272 -20.20 -20.47 -2.71
CA ARG A 272 -19.26 -19.71 -1.88
C ARG A 272 -19.78 -18.32 -1.53
N ARG A 273 -20.59 -17.70 -2.39
CA ARG A 273 -21.14 -16.34 -2.17
C ARG A 273 -22.05 -16.29 -0.95
N ASP A 274 -22.87 -17.32 -0.77
CA ASP A 274 -23.79 -17.47 0.37
C ASP A 274 -23.12 -17.91 1.68
N ARG A 275 -21.78 -17.98 1.71
CA ARG A 275 -21.00 -18.38 2.89
C ARG A 275 -20.09 -17.25 3.33
N CYS A 276 -19.83 -17.21 4.64
CA CYS A 276 -18.80 -16.34 5.17
C CYS A 276 -17.43 -16.80 4.66
N CYS A 277 -16.64 -15.86 4.14
CA CYS A 277 -15.31 -16.16 3.62
C CYS A 277 -14.29 -16.50 4.73
N LEU A 278 -14.60 -16.15 5.98
CA LEU A 278 -13.81 -16.48 7.17
C LEU A 278 -14.49 -17.54 8.03
N SER A 279 -13.69 -18.43 8.60
CA SER A 279 -14.07 -19.26 9.74
C SER A 279 -14.12 -18.44 11.03
N THR A 280 -14.80 -18.96 12.06
CA THR A 280 -14.86 -18.30 13.37
C THR A 280 -13.47 -18.06 13.97
N ASP A 281 -12.55 -19.01 13.82
CA ASP A 281 -11.19 -18.88 14.35
C ASP A 281 -10.38 -17.81 13.61
N GLU A 282 -10.53 -17.70 12.29
CA GLU A 282 -9.90 -16.63 11.51
C GLU A 282 -10.46 -15.26 11.85
N VAL A 283 -11.77 -15.14 12.08
CA VAL A 283 -12.40 -13.89 12.54
C VAL A 283 -11.77 -13.43 13.87
N VAL A 284 -11.60 -14.36 14.82
CA VAL A 284 -10.97 -14.07 16.11
C VAL A 284 -9.49 -13.71 15.93
N ALA A 285 -8.77 -14.40 15.05
CA ALA A 285 -7.35 -14.13 14.78
C ALA A 285 -7.15 -12.73 14.17
N VAL A 286 -7.97 -12.35 13.19
CA VAL A 286 -7.94 -10.99 12.60
C VAL A 286 -8.26 -9.94 13.66
N ALA A 287 -9.29 -10.15 14.49
CA ALA A 287 -9.64 -9.23 15.56
C ALA A 287 -8.52 -9.08 16.62
N ALA A 288 -7.86 -10.19 16.97
CA ALA A 288 -6.74 -10.18 17.91
C ALA A 288 -5.54 -9.40 17.35
N MET A 289 -5.23 -9.59 16.06
CA MET A 289 -4.18 -8.85 15.36
C MET A 289 -4.48 -7.35 15.28
N ALA A 290 -5.70 -6.96 14.91
CA ALA A 290 -6.11 -5.55 14.88
C ALA A 290 -6.03 -4.90 16.28
N LYS A 291 -6.44 -5.63 17.33
CA LYS A 291 -6.33 -5.19 18.73
C LYS A 291 -4.88 -5.04 19.18
N GLN A 292 -3.96 -5.89 18.70
CA GLN A 292 -2.52 -5.74 18.95
C GLN A 292 -2.00 -4.45 18.32
N ALA A 293 -2.42 -4.13 17.09
CA ALA A 293 -2.09 -2.87 16.43
C ALA A 293 -2.60 -1.66 17.23
N GLU A 294 -3.88 -1.63 17.59
CA GLU A 294 -4.45 -0.55 18.42
C GLU A 294 -3.73 -0.39 19.77
N ARG A 295 -3.36 -1.49 20.42
CA ARG A 295 -2.60 -1.44 21.67
C ARG A 295 -1.21 -0.82 21.47
N HIS A 296 -0.57 -1.10 20.33
CA HIS A 296 0.75 -0.58 20.01
C HIS A 296 0.71 0.93 19.73
N TYR A 297 -0.23 1.38 18.89
CA TYR A 297 -0.35 2.79 18.50
C TYR A 297 -1.13 3.66 19.50
N GLY A 298 -1.91 3.08 20.39
CA GLY A 298 -2.66 3.80 21.43
C GLY A 298 -3.91 4.54 20.91
N CYS A 299 -4.30 4.33 19.67
CA CYS A 299 -5.48 4.93 19.04
C CYS A 299 -6.18 3.92 18.10
N PRO A 300 -7.46 4.14 17.74
CA PRO A 300 -8.16 3.26 16.80
C PRO A 300 -7.38 3.12 15.50
N GLN A 301 -7.32 1.88 14.99
CA GLN A 301 -6.59 1.53 13.78
C GLN A 301 -7.54 1.09 12.68
N ASP A 302 -7.09 1.32 11.45
CA ASP A 302 -7.62 0.79 10.22
C ASP A 302 -6.54 -0.11 9.60
N VAL A 303 -6.79 -1.42 9.56
CA VAL A 303 -5.77 -2.43 9.27
C VAL A 303 -6.19 -3.27 8.07
N GLU A 304 -5.42 -3.18 6.98
CA GLU A 304 -5.49 -4.15 5.89
C GLU A 304 -4.88 -5.49 6.33
N TRP A 305 -5.56 -6.60 6.02
CA TRP A 305 -5.12 -7.94 6.38
C TRP A 305 -5.41 -8.96 5.28
N ALA A 306 -4.68 -10.07 5.32
CA ALA A 306 -4.89 -11.20 4.44
C ALA A 306 -4.66 -12.52 5.18
N ILE A 307 -5.45 -13.53 4.84
CA ILE A 307 -5.22 -14.93 5.21
C ILE A 307 -4.54 -15.60 4.03
N ASP A 308 -3.29 -16.01 4.25
CA ASP A 308 -2.49 -16.72 3.25
C ASP A 308 -3.06 -18.14 3.03
N ARG A 309 -3.10 -18.58 1.77
CA ARG A 309 -3.53 -19.92 1.38
C ARG A 309 -2.50 -20.98 1.71
N ASP A 310 -1.23 -20.59 1.75
CA ASP A 310 -0.09 -21.51 1.77
C ASP A 310 0.49 -21.68 3.18
N LEU A 311 0.05 -20.87 4.14
CA LEU A 311 0.47 -20.97 5.54
C LEU A 311 -0.51 -21.84 6.36
N PRO A 312 -0.01 -22.54 7.40
CA PRO A 312 -0.88 -23.27 8.33
C PRO A 312 -1.89 -22.35 9.02
N ASP A 313 -3.02 -22.91 9.44
CA ASP A 313 -4.00 -22.20 10.26
C ASP A 313 -3.35 -21.63 11.55
N GLY A 314 -3.56 -20.33 11.80
CA GLY A 314 -3.15 -19.64 13.04
C GLY A 314 -2.04 -18.62 12.88
#